data_AF-A0A3C0L249-F1
#
_entry.id   AF-A0A3C0L249-F1
#
_cell.length_a   1.000
_cell.length_b   1.000
_cell.length_c   1.000
_cell.angle_alpha   90.00
_cell.angle_beta   90.00
_cell.angle_gamma   90.00
#
_symmetry.space_group_name_H-M   'P 1'
#
loop_
_entity.id
_entity.type
_entity.pdbx_description
1 polymer ?
#
loop_
_entity_poly.entity_id
_entity_poly.type
_entity_poly.pdbx_seq_one_letter_code
_entity_poly.pdbx_strand_id
1 'polypeptide(L)' 'LKDVGLFQDIAERNGIALEVSPLLLDIFRDGQAKYGPREWSPNIIRRLEDASGLAILAEGFPAEMTDDQPEGRGAEVTRP' A
#
# COMPACT_ATOMS: atom_id res chain seq x y z
N LEU A 1 2.39 -7.09 3.65
CA LEU A 1 3.12 -6.26 4.63
C LEU A 1 4.09 -5.36 3.89
N LYS A 2 3.95 -4.05 4.04
CA LYS A 2 4.72 -3.00 3.31
C LYS A 2 5.58 -2.21 4.30
N ASP A 3 5.92 -0.97 3.97
CA ASP A 3 6.62 -0.03 4.85
C ASP A 3 5.93 0.10 6.23
N VAL A 4 4.60 -0.04 6.29
CA VAL A 4 3.84 -0.07 7.54
C VAL A 4 4.33 -1.16 8.50
N GLY A 5 4.72 -2.33 7.99
CA GLY A 5 5.30 -3.39 8.81
C GLY A 5 6.67 -3.00 9.36
N LEU A 6 7.52 -2.39 8.53
CA LEU A 6 8.81 -1.88 8.96
C LEU A 6 8.66 -0.81 10.07
N PHE A 7 7.73 0.12 9.90
CA PHE A 7 7.48 1.16 10.92
C PHE A 7 6.90 0.58 12.22
N GLN A 8 6.00 -0.40 12.12
CA GLN A 8 5.48 -1.10 13.29
C GLN A 8 6.61 -1.79 14.06
N ASP A 9 7.46 -2.56 13.37
CA ASP A 9 8.59 -3.28 13.99
C ASP A 9 9.56 -2.32 14.69
N ILE A 10 9.82 -1.14 14.08
CA ILE A 10 10.66 -0.10 14.70
C ILE A 10 9.99 0.45 15.96
N ALA A 11 8.69 0.74 15.92
CA ALA A 11 7.96 1.27 17.07
C ALA A 11 7.94 0.27 18.25
N GLU A 12 7.70 -1.01 17.97
CA GLU A 12 7.74 -2.08 18.97
C GLU A 12 9.10 -2.19 19.64
N ARG A 13 10.20 -2.12 18.86
CA ARG A 13 11.57 -2.12 19.40
C ARG A 13 11.86 -0.94 20.32
N ASN A 14 11.16 0.17 20.14
CA ASN A 14 11.33 1.39 20.95
C ASN A 14 10.25 1.54 22.03
N GLY A 15 9.36 0.56 22.22
CA GLY A 15 8.28 0.62 23.20
C GLY A 15 7.22 1.71 22.90
N ILE A 16 7.09 2.11 21.64
CA ILE A 16 6.14 3.14 21.20
C ILE A 16 4.86 2.43 20.73
N ALA A 17 3.75 2.69 21.41
CA ALA A 17 2.45 2.19 21.01
C ALA A 17 1.89 3.03 19.84
N LEU A 18 1.87 2.47 18.64
CA LEU A 18 1.19 3.07 17.50
C LEU A 18 -0.29 2.68 17.51
N GLU A 19 -1.18 3.66 17.60
CA GLU A 19 -2.63 3.38 17.69
C GLU A 19 -3.24 2.91 16.36
N VAL A 20 -2.79 3.48 15.23
CA VAL A 20 -3.39 3.24 13.92
C VAL A 20 -2.70 2.11 13.15
N SER A 21 -1.39 1.94 13.34
CA SER A 21 -0.58 1.00 12.57
C SER A 21 -1.02 -0.47 12.72
N PRO A 22 -1.38 -0.98 13.91
CA PRO A 22 -1.91 -2.34 14.05
C PRO A 22 -3.17 -2.57 13.20
N LEU A 23 -4.10 -1.60 13.18
CA LEU A 23 -5.30 -1.68 12.36
C LEU A 23 -4.97 -1.70 10.87
N LEU A 24 -4.01 -0.87 10.43
CA LEU A 24 -3.56 -0.89 9.03
C LEU A 24 -2.95 -2.23 8.65
N LEU A 25 -2.14 -2.84 9.53
CA LEU A 25 -1.56 -4.15 9.29
C LEU A 25 -2.63 -5.23 9.12
N ASP A 26 -3.68 -5.19 9.93
CA ASP A 26 -4.79 -6.14 9.81
C ASP A 26 -5.56 -5.95 8.51
N ILE A 27 -5.79 -4.70 8.06
CA ILE A 27 -6.38 -4.40 6.75
C ILE A 27 -5.51 -4.97 5.62
N PHE A 28 -4.18 -4.80 5.69
CA PHE A 28 -3.26 -5.34 4.68
C PHE A 28 -3.21 -6.87 4.69
N ARG A 29 -3.24 -7.51 5.87
CA ARG A 29 -3.29 -8.97 6.01
C ARG A 29 -4.58 -9.55 5.42
N ASP A 30 -5.71 -8.90 5.67
CA ASP A 30 -7.00 -9.29 5.10
C ASP A 30 -7.01 -9.15 3.56
N GLY A 31 -6.50 -8.04 3.03
CA GLY A 31 -6.31 -7.87 1.58
C GLY A 31 -5.42 -8.95 0.97
N GLN A 32 -4.30 -9.28 1.62
CA GLN A 32 -3.38 -10.33 1.18
C GLN A 32 -4.04 -11.72 1.23
N ALA A 33 -4.86 -12.01 2.25
CA ALA A 33 -5.59 -13.27 2.36
C ALA A 33 -6.65 -13.42 1.25
N LYS A 34 -7.35 -12.33 0.91
CA LYS A 34 -8.41 -12.34 -0.11
C LYS A 34 -7.87 -12.44 -1.54
N TYR A 35 -6.69 -11.87 -1.79
CA TYR A 35 -6.21 -11.62 -3.16
C TYR A 35 -4.82 -12.18 -3.48
N GLY A 36 -4.16 -12.76 -2.48
CA GLY A 36 -2.90 -13.47 -2.64
C GLY A 36 -1.67 -12.69 -2.17
N PRO A 37 -0.50 -13.36 -2.11
CA PRO A 37 0.70 -12.81 -1.48
C PRO A 37 1.42 -11.74 -2.30
N ARG A 38 1.17 -11.66 -3.62
CA ARG A 38 1.75 -10.64 -4.50
C ARG A 38 0.91 -9.37 -4.57
N GLU A 39 0.11 -9.12 -3.53
CA GLU A 39 -0.92 -8.10 -3.61
C GLU A 39 -0.39 -6.67 -3.49
N TRP A 40 -0.92 -5.79 -4.34
CA TRP A 40 -0.53 -4.39 -4.42
C TRP A 40 -1.38 -3.55 -3.47
N SER A 41 -0.84 -2.43 -2.95
CA SER A 41 -1.61 -1.54 -2.05
C SER A 41 -2.91 -0.98 -2.65
N PRO A 42 -3.03 -0.74 -3.97
CA PRO A 42 -4.29 -0.31 -4.58
C PRO A 42 -5.44 -1.29 -4.33
N ASN A 43 -5.17 -2.58 -4.11
CA ASN A 43 -6.23 -3.54 -3.88
C ASN A 43 -6.84 -3.48 -2.48
N ILE A 44 -6.31 -2.64 -1.59
CA ILE A 44 -7.07 -2.24 -0.39
C ILE A 44 -8.28 -1.39 -0.77
N ILE A 45 -8.21 -0.60 -1.85
CA ILE A 45 -9.39 0.06 -2.43
C ILE A 45 -10.31 -0.98 -3.05
N ARG A 46 -9.77 -1.93 -3.82
CA ARG A 46 -10.56 -3.05 -4.38
C ARG A 46 -11.31 -3.85 -3.32
N ARG A 47 -10.72 -4.01 -2.13
CA ARG A 47 -11.39 -4.59 -0.96
C ARG A 47 -12.64 -3.82 -0.55
N LEU A 48 -12.59 -2.49 -0.57
CA LEU A 48 -13.73 -1.63 -0.28
C LEU A 48 -14.74 -1.62 -1.43
N GLU A 49 -14.28 -1.63 -2.67
CA GLU A 49 -15.12 -1.78 -3.88
C GLU A 49 -15.94 -3.07 -3.82
N ASP A 50 -15.28 -4.22 -3.60
CA ASP A 50 -15.94 -5.52 -3.48
C ASP A 50 -16.99 -5.55 -2.35
N ALA A 51 -16.71 -4.88 -1.23
CA ALA A 51 -17.61 -4.84 -0.08
C ALA A 51 -18.80 -3.89 -0.27
N SER A 52 -18.64 -2.84 -1.07
CA SER A 52 -19.66 -1.81 -1.32
C SER A 52 -20.43 -2.02 -2.62
N GLY A 53 -19.92 -2.86 -3.53
CA GLY A 53 -20.42 -2.99 -4.90
C GLY A 53 -20.17 -1.76 -5.77
N LEU A 54 -19.35 -0.80 -5.30
CA LEU A 54 -18.99 0.40 -6.04
C LEU A 54 -17.70 0.18 -6.82
N ALA A 55 -17.60 0.81 -7.99
CA ALA A 55 -16.35 0.94 -8.73
C ALA A 55 -15.81 2.36 -8.55
N ILE A 56 -14.64 2.51 -7.93
CA ILE A 56 -13.96 3.78 -7.70
C ILE A 56 -13.00 4.01 -8.87
N LEU A 57 -13.58 4.25 -10.04
CA LEU A 57 -12.86 4.54 -11.27
C LEU A 57 -13.05 6.01 -11.64
N ALA A 58 -11.97 6.63 -12.12
CA ALA A 58 -11.99 7.97 -12.68
C ALA A 58 -11.74 7.91 -14.19
N GLU A 59 -12.41 8.76 -14.96
CA GLU A 59 -12.12 8.91 -16.38
C GLU A 59 -10.67 9.36 -16.60
N GLY A 60 -10.03 8.84 -17.67
CA GLY A 60 -8.67 9.20 -18.04
C GLY A 60 -7.56 8.41 -17.32
N PHE A 61 -7.88 7.56 -16.35
CA PHE A 61 -6.90 6.64 -15.75
C PHE A 61 -6.96 5.25 -16.43
N PRO A 62 -5.86 4.76 -17.03
CA PRO A 62 -5.85 3.45 -17.68
C PRO A 62 -5.87 2.32 -16.64
N ALA A 63 -6.46 1.18 -17.03
CA ALA A 63 -6.49 -0.02 -16.19
C ALA A 63 -5.09 -0.63 -15.95
N GLU A 64 -4.16 -0.36 -16.88
CA GLU A 64 -2.76 -0.75 -16.78
C GLU A 64 -1.91 0.52 -16.88
N MET A 65 -1.04 0.75 -15.90
CA MET A 65 -0.07 1.83 -15.93
C MET A 65 1.21 1.30 -16.58
N THR A 66 1.62 1.91 -17.68
CA THR A 66 2.92 1.66 -18.31
C THR A 66 3.86 2.79 -17.97
N ASP A 67 5.06 2.45 -17.49
CA ASP A 67 6.15 3.41 -17.36
C ASP A 67 6.93 3.43 -18.69
N ASP A 68 6.90 4.55 -19.40
CA ASP A 68 7.62 4.79 -20.65
C ASP A 68 8.96 5.49 -20.44
N GLN A 69 9.31 5.82 -19.20
CA GLN A 69 10.57 6.45 -18.86
C GLN A 69 11.72 5.44 -18.97
N PRO A 70 12.86 5.80 -19.57
CA PRO A 70 14.04 4.96 -19.54
C PRO A 70 14.55 4.78 -18.10
N GLU A 71 15.05 3.58 -17.76
CA GLU A 71 15.65 3.33 -16.46
C GLU A 71 16.78 4.33 -16.17
N GLY A 72 16.60 5.12 -15.11
CA GLY A 72 17.59 6.07 -14.62
C GLY A 72 18.29 5.55 -13.36
N ARG A 73 19.54 5.99 -13.12
CA ARG A 73 20.16 5.79 -11.81
C ARG A 73 19.42 6.62 -10.78
N GLY A 74 19.02 5.99 -9.67
CA GLY A 74 18.46 6.71 -8.53
C GLY A 74 19.46 7.73 -7.97
N ALA A 75 18.94 8.89 -7.56
CA ALA A 75 19.71 9.95 -6.91
C ALA A 75 19.06 10.31 -5.57
N GLU A 76 19.87 10.63 -4.57
CA GLU A 76 19.37 11.12 -3.29
C GLU A 76 18.77 12.52 -3.48
N VAL A 77 17.55 12.72 -2.99
CA VAL A 77 16.92 14.05 -2.98
C VAL A 77 17.53 14.85 -1.84
N THR A 78 18.45 15.76 -2.17
CA THR A 78 18.99 16.71 -1.20
C THR A 78 18.05 17.90 -1.03
N ARG A 79 17.94 18.42 0.20
CA ARG A 79 17.34 19.73 0.41
C ARG A 79 18.34 20.82 -0.04
N PRO A 80 17.87 21.94 -0.60
CA PRO A 80 18.74 23.08 -0.90
C PRO A 80 19.36 23.66 0.37
#